data_AF-A0A3C0J3I5-F1
#
_entry.id   AF-A0A3C0J3I5-F1
#
_cell.length_a   1.000
_cell.length_b   1.000
_cell.length_c   1.000
_cell.angle_alpha   90.00
_cell.angle_beta   90.00
_cell.angle_gamma   90.00
#
_symmetry.space_group_name_H-M   'P 1'
#
loop_
_entity.id
_entity.type
_entity.pdbx_description
1 polymer ?
#
loop_
_entity_poly.entity_id
_entity_poly.type
_entity_poly.pdbx_seq_one_letter_code
_entity_poly.pdbx_strand_id
1 'polypeptide(L)'
;MLFRLLWTALLETVWMVAMAGVISIVLGTVVGAALVFFSDPGLGRDWPINRVLHIEQVLSAIVNVGRSVPFLVLMVAIIPLTRLLVGT
;
A
#
# COMPACT_ATOMS: atom_id res chain seq x y z
N MET A 1 4.81 37.59 0.26
CA MET A 1 3.65 36.70 0.48
C MET A 1 3.78 35.39 -0.30
N LEU A 2 3.97 35.44 -1.62
CA LEU A 2 4.14 34.25 -2.48
C LEU A 2 5.28 33.31 -2.04
N PHE A 3 6.47 33.85 -1.75
CA PHE A 3 7.63 33.04 -1.34
C PHE A 3 7.35 32.22 -0.06
N ARG A 4 6.61 32.80 0.89
CA ARG A 4 6.24 32.11 2.13
C ARG A 4 5.24 30.97 1.86
N LEU A 5 4.28 31.19 0.97
CA LEU A 5 3.31 30.16 0.57
C LEU A 5 4.00 28.98 -0.12
N LEU A 6 4.90 29.26 -1.08
CA LEU A 6 5.66 28.22 -1.77
C LEU A 6 6.56 27.44 -0.80
N TRP A 7 7.19 28.12 0.15
CA TRP A 7 8.02 27.48 1.16
C TRP A 7 7.20 26.53 2.05
N THR A 8 6.03 26.97 2.52
CA THR A 8 5.15 26.13 3.33
C THR A 8 4.65 24.92 2.53
N ALA A 9 4.16 25.13 1.30
CA ALA A 9 3.66 24.04 0.46
C ALA A 9 4.73 23.01 0.12
N LEU A 10 5.99 23.45 -0.06
CA LEU A 10 7.12 22.56 -0.26
C LEU A 10 7.34 21.67 0.97
N LEU A 11 7.36 22.25 2.17
CA LEU A 11 7.51 21.50 3.41
C LEU A 11 6.35 20.52 3.65
N GLU A 12 5.12 20.92 3.35
CA GLU A 12 3.95 20.05 3.43
C GLU A 12 4.08 18.85 2.47
N THR A 13 4.51 19.09 1.23
CA THR A 13 4.71 18.02 0.24
C THR A 13 5.80 17.06 0.69
N VAL A 14 6.93 17.58 1.18
CA VAL A 14 8.02 16.76 1.72
C VAL A 14 7.54 15.92 2.90
N TRP A 15 6.77 16.52 3.81
CA TRP A 15 6.20 15.82 4.96
C TRP A 15 5.27 14.69 4.55
N MET A 16 4.35 14.94 3.62
CA MET A 16 3.42 13.94 3.10
C MET A 16 4.16 12.78 2.43
N VAL A 17 5.11 13.08 1.55
CA VAL A 17 5.89 12.06 0.82
C VAL A 17 6.76 11.25 1.77
N ALA A 18 7.41 11.89 2.74
CA ALA A 18 8.25 11.21 3.72
C ALA A 18 7.43 10.22 4.55
N MET A 19 6.28 10.64 5.10
CA MET A 19 5.42 9.77 5.90
C MET A 19 4.80 8.65 5.07
N ALA A 20 4.27 8.95 3.88
CA ALA A 20 3.77 7.92 2.98
C ALA A 20 4.86 6.93 2.57
N GLY A 21 6.08 7.42 2.31
CA GLY A 21 7.24 6.60 1.98
C GLY A 21 7.64 5.65 3.10
N VAL A 22 7.74 6.15 4.34
CA VAL A 22 8.07 5.31 5.50
C VAL A 22 7.02 4.22 5.72
N ILE A 23 5.73 4.58 5.69
CA ILE A 23 4.64 3.62 5.87
C ILE A 23 4.65 2.58 4.73
N SER A 24 4.86 3.03 3.49
CA SER A 24 4.93 2.16 2.31
C SER A 24 6.13 1.21 2.37
N ILE A 25 7.29 1.65 2.85
CA ILE A 25 8.45 0.79 3.03
C ILE A 25 8.15 -0.26 4.09
N VAL A 26 7.64 0.13 5.25
CA VAL A 26 7.37 -0.82 6.35
C VAL A 26 6.31 -1.84 5.93
N LEU A 27 5.13 -1.39 5.51
CA LEU A 27 4.03 -2.28 5.13
C LEU A 27 4.34 -3.06 3.84
N GLY A 28 4.90 -2.38 2.84
CA GLY A 28 5.25 -2.97 1.55
C GLY A 28 6.34 -4.03 1.67
N THR A 29 7.33 -3.83 2.54
CA THR A 29 8.36 -4.86 2.81
C THR A 29 7.76 -6.06 3.51
N VAL A 30 6.91 -5.86 4.53
CA VAL A 30 6.24 -6.97 5.23
C VAL A 30 5.37 -7.78 4.27
N VAL A 31 4.55 -7.11 3.47
CA VAL A 31 3.69 -7.76 2.46
C VAL A 31 4.52 -8.44 1.37
N GLY A 32 5.57 -7.78 0.88
CA GLY A 32 6.46 -8.32 -0.15
C GLY A 32 7.25 -9.54 0.33
N ALA A 33 7.78 -9.50 1.55
CA ALA A 33 8.46 -10.64 2.17
C ALA A 33 7.51 -11.82 2.36
N ALA A 34 6.28 -11.57 2.81
CA ALA A 34 5.26 -12.60 2.93
C ALA A 34 4.93 -13.24 1.57
N LEU A 35 4.79 -12.43 0.51
CA LEU A 35 4.58 -12.95 -0.85
C LEU A 35 5.72 -13.87 -1.29
N VAL A 36 6.97 -13.42 -1.16
CA VAL A 36 8.15 -14.23 -1.54
C VAL A 36 8.17 -15.55 -0.77
N PHE A 37 7.89 -15.50 0.54
CA PHE A 37 7.85 -16.69 1.38
C PHE A 37 6.77 -17.71 0.94
N PHE A 38 5.57 -17.25 0.59
CA PHE A 38 4.48 -18.13 0.13
C PHE A 38 4.59 -18.56 -1.34
N SER A 39 5.34 -17.81 -2.16
CA SER A 39 5.57 -18.17 -3.57
C SER A 39 6.67 -19.21 -3.74
N ASP A 40 7.63 -19.32 -2.83
CA ASP A 40 8.79 -20.20 -2.96
C ASP A 40 8.47 -21.67 -2.54
N PRO A 41 8.63 -22.65 -3.46
CA PRO A 41 8.48 -24.09 -3.20
C PRO A 41 9.27 -24.61 -1.99
N GLY A 42 10.47 -24.06 -1.74
CA GLY A 42 11.36 -24.52 -0.66
C GLY A 42 11.08 -23.91 0.71
N LEU A 43 10.15 -22.95 0.81
CA LEU A 43 9.82 -22.27 2.06
C LEU A 43 8.36 -22.52 2.48
N GLY A 44 7.44 -21.69 1.98
CA GLY A 44 6.06 -21.62 2.46
C GLY A 44 5.02 -22.08 1.45
N ARG A 45 5.40 -22.35 0.20
CA ARG A 45 4.43 -22.70 -0.86
C ARG A 45 3.68 -24.00 -0.57
N ASP A 46 4.39 -25.02 -0.09
CA ASP A 46 3.81 -26.32 0.26
C ASP A 46 3.21 -26.36 1.67
N TRP A 47 3.21 -25.25 2.41
CA TRP A 47 2.57 -25.20 3.71
C TRP A 47 1.07 -25.47 3.54
N PRO A 48 0.48 -26.47 4.25
CA PRO A 48 -0.95 -26.78 4.15
C PRO A 48 -1.88 -25.56 4.25
N ILE A 49 -1.50 -24.56 5.05
CA ILE A 49 -2.30 -23.34 5.22
C ILE A 49 -2.32 -22.48 3.94
N ASN A 50 -1.20 -22.37 3.22
CA ASN A 50 -1.14 -21.66 1.94
C ASN A 50 -1.94 -22.40 0.86
N ARG A 51 -1.89 -23.74 0.85
CA ARG A 51 -2.61 -24.57 -0.12
C ARG A 51 -4.13 -24.54 0.09
N VAL A 52 -4.60 -24.46 1.34
CA VAL A 52 -6.05 -24.42 1.66
C VAL A 52 -6.60 -23.00 1.47
N LEU A 53 -5.91 -21.98 2.01
CA LEU A 53 -6.40 -20.60 2.02
C LEU A 53 -5.96 -19.76 0.81
N HIS A 54 -5.14 -20.31 -0.09
CA HIS A 54 -4.64 -19.65 -1.30
C HIS A 54 -4.01 -18.27 -1.01
N ILE A 55 -3.24 -18.19 0.09
CA ILE A 55 -2.70 -16.94 0.65
C ILE A 55 -1.84 -16.19 -0.38
N GLU A 56 -0.97 -16.92 -1.09
CA GLU A 56 -0.17 -16.38 -2.19
C GLU A 56 -1.04 -15.65 -3.23
N GLN A 57 -2.13 -16.27 -3.68
CA GLN A 57 -2.97 -15.73 -4.74
C GLN A 57 -3.74 -14.50 -4.29
N VAL A 58 -4.29 -14.53 -3.08
CA VAL A 58 -5.02 -13.38 -2.50
C VAL A 58 -4.07 -12.19 -2.34
N LEU A 59 -2.90 -12.43 -1.76
CA LEU A 59 -1.92 -11.37 -1.53
C LEU A 59 -1.38 -10.81 -2.85
N SER A 60 -1.14 -11.68 -3.83
CA SER A 60 -0.71 -11.31 -5.19
C SER A 60 -1.78 -10.47 -5.90
N ALA A 61 -3.06 -10.86 -5.79
CA ALA A 61 -4.16 -10.09 -6.33
C ALA A 61 -4.23 -8.68 -5.71
N ILE A 62 -4.14 -8.56 -4.39
CA ILE A 62 -4.16 -7.26 -3.69
C ILE A 62 -3.01 -6.37 -4.18
N VAL A 63 -1.79 -6.91 -4.23
CA VAL A 63 -0.61 -6.15 -4.69
C VAL A 63 -0.73 -5.78 -6.18
N ASN A 64 -1.24 -6.68 -7.02
CA ASN A 64 -1.44 -6.38 -8.44
C ASN A 64 -2.50 -5.33 -8.67
N VAL A 65 -3.60 -5.34 -7.92
CA VAL A 65 -4.62 -4.28 -7.95
C VAL A 65 -4.00 -2.95 -7.52
N GLY A 66 -3.32 -2.92 -6.37
CA GLY A 66 -2.67 -1.70 -5.88
C GLY A 66 -1.64 -1.11 -6.86
N ARG A 67 -0.94 -1.94 -7.64
CA ARG A 67 0.03 -1.50 -8.66
C ARG A 67 -0.60 -1.08 -9.98
N SER A 68 -1.74 -1.65 -10.35
CA SER A 68 -2.36 -1.43 -11.67
C SER A 68 -3.44 -0.34 -11.66
N VAL A 69 -4.02 -0.02 -10.49
CA VAL A 69 -5.01 1.04 -10.36
C VAL A 69 -4.31 2.41 -10.52
N PRO A 70 -4.74 3.26 -11.48
CA PRO A 70 -4.21 4.61 -11.61
C PRO A 70 -4.48 5.43 -10.35
N PHE A 71 -3.53 6.30 -9.96
CA PHE A 71 -3.62 7.11 -8.74
C PHE A 71 -4.95 7.89 -8.64
N LEU A 72 -5.40 8.50 -9.74
CA LEU A 72 -6.65 9.27 -9.78
C LEU A 72 -7.88 8.41 -9.42
N VAL A 73 -7.92 7.16 -9.88
CA VAL A 73 -9.03 6.24 -9.60
C VAL A 73 -9.01 5.84 -8.14
N LEU A 74 -7.84 5.51 -7.59
CA LEU A 74 -7.68 5.16 -6.18
C LEU A 74 -8.07 6.32 -5.26
N MET A 75 -7.66 7.55 -5.61
CA MET A 75 -8.00 8.76 -4.86
C MET A 75 -9.52 8.93 -4.72
N VAL A 76 -10.27 8.80 -5.83
CA VAL A 76 -11.73 8.90 -5.80
C VAL A 76 -12.36 7.72 -5.06
N ALA A 77 -11.83 6.50 -5.25
CA ALA A 77 -12.31 5.30 -4.59
C ALA A 77 -12.12 5.33 -3.06
N ILE A 78 -11.11 6.05 -2.56
CA ILE A 78 -10.84 6.22 -1.12
C ILE A 78 -11.82 7.19 -0.45
N ILE A 79 -12.42 8.14 -1.17
CA ILE A 79 -13.35 9.16 -0.60
C ILE A 79 -14.45 8.55 0.29
N PRO A 80 -15.24 7.54 -0.15
CA PRO A 80 -16.28 6.96 0.70
C PRO A 80 -15.71 6.26 1.94
N LEU A 81 -14.51 5.67 1.82
CA LEU A 81 -13.83 5.02 2.94
C LEU A 81 -13.36 6.05 3.98
N THR A 82 -12.74 7.14 3.55
CA THR A 82 -12.29 8.21 4.46
C THR A 82 -13.47 8.87 5.17
N ARG A 83 -14.59 9.07 4.47
CA ARG A 83 -15.82 9.59 5.10
C ARG A 83 -16.37 8.65 6.16
N LEU A 84 -16.32 7.34 5.91
CA LEU A 84 -16.77 6.33 6.87
C LEU A 84 -15.87 6.27 8.11
N LEU A 85 -14.55 6.43 7.95
CA LEU A 85 -13.58 6.36 9.05
C LEU A 85 -13.49 7.65 9.88
N VAL A 86 -13.57 8.81 9.23
CA VAL A 86 -13.38 10.12 9.87
C VAL A 86 -14.72 10.78 10.24
N GLY A 87 -15.83 10.33 9.65
CA GLY A 87 -17.19 10.81 9.93
C GLY A 87 -17.61 12.07 9.16
N THR A 88 -16.71 12.66 8.35
CA THR A 88 -16.97 13.82 7.47
C THR A 88 -16.24 13.69 6.13
#